data_AF-A0A7J2HPN3-F1
#
_entry.id   AF-A0A7J2HPN3-F1
#
_cell.length_a   1.000
_cell.length_b   1.000
_cell.length_c   1.000
_cell.angle_alpha   90.00
_cell.angle_beta   90.00
_cell.angle_gamma   90.00
#
_symmetry.space_group_name_H-M   'P 1'
#
loop_
_entity.id
_entity.type
_entity.pdbx_description
1 polymer ?
#
loop_
_entity_poly.entity_id
_entity_poly.type
_entity_poly.pdbx_seq_one_letter_code
_entity_poly.pdbx_strand_id
1 'polypeptide(L)'
;MEKRLYVRKIENGTVIDHIPPGFALAVLKILGLTGKEGHVIAVVMNVESKKFGKKDIVKIEGVELDVETVNKIALIAPHATINIIRNYSVASK
;
A
#
# COMPACT_ATOMS: atom_id res chain seq x y z
N MET A 1 -10.85 -18.18 -12.31
CA MET A 1 -10.93 -16.71 -12.43
C MET A 1 -9.52 -16.17 -12.54
N GLU A 2 -9.19 -15.51 -13.65
CA GLU A 2 -7.88 -14.86 -13.82
C GLU A 2 -7.63 -13.86 -12.68
N LYS A 3 -6.44 -13.91 -12.07
CA LYS A 3 -5.96 -12.85 -11.18
C LYS A 3 -5.71 -11.60 -12.02
N ARG A 4 -6.74 -10.80 -12.26
CA ARG A 4 -6.56 -9.48 -12.86
C ARG A 4 -5.81 -8.58 -11.89
N LEU A 5 -4.64 -8.12 -12.32
CA LEU A 5 -3.89 -7.08 -11.64
C LEU A 5 -4.49 -5.73 -12.06
N TYR A 6 -5.01 -4.97 -11.10
CA TYR A 6 -5.46 -3.60 -11.36
C TYR A 6 -4.31 -2.68 -11.78
N VAL A 7 -3.12 -2.93 -11.23
CA VAL A 7 -1.88 -2.21 -11.51
C VAL A 7 -0.71 -3.18 -11.51
N ARG A 8 0.35 -2.85 -12.26
CA ARG A 8 1.58 -3.66 -12.34
C ARG A 8 2.20 -3.92 -10.97
N LYS A 9 3.04 -4.95 -10.90
CA LYS A 9 3.92 -5.15 -9.74
C LYS A 9 5.01 -4.06 -9.74
N ILE A 10 5.43 -3.65 -8.55
CA ILE A 10 6.59 -2.77 -8.37
C ILE A 10 7.84 -3.64 -8.22
N GLU A 11 8.98 -3.12 -8.66
CA GLU A 11 10.28 -3.81 -8.53
C GLU A 11 10.90 -3.60 -7.15
N ASN A 12 10.98 -2.35 -6.70
CA ASN A 12 11.50 -1.94 -5.40
C ASN A 12 10.57 -0.90 -4.76
N GLY A 13 10.36 -0.96 -3.44
CA GLY A 13 9.59 0.02 -2.69
C GLY A 13 8.65 -0.59 -1.66
N THR A 14 7.50 0.03 -1.41
CA THR A 14 6.56 -0.38 -0.35
C THR A 14 5.17 -0.67 -0.90
N VAL A 15 4.55 -1.75 -0.45
CA VAL A 15 3.14 -2.08 -0.68
C VAL A 15 2.40 -2.13 0.66
N ILE A 16 1.42 -1.25 0.81
CA ILE A 16 0.48 -1.22 1.93
C ILE A 16 -0.81 -1.88 1.44
N ASP A 17 -1.06 -3.10 1.91
CA ASP A 17 -2.22 -3.91 1.57
C ASP A 17 -3.19 -3.97 2.76
N HIS A 18 -4.42 -4.40 2.54
CA HIS A 18 -5.46 -4.54 3.57
C HIS A 18 -5.82 -3.23 4.27
N ILE A 19 -5.70 -2.10 3.57
CA ILE A 19 -6.22 -0.82 4.04
C ILE A 19 -7.77 -0.92 4.02
N PRO A 20 -8.48 -0.41 5.05
CA PRO A 20 -9.93 -0.33 5.02
C PRO A 20 -10.44 0.36 3.74
N PRO A 21 -11.54 -0.11 3.14
CA PRO A 21 -12.05 0.45 1.90
C PRO A 21 -12.38 1.95 2.06
N GLY A 22 -11.86 2.80 1.18
CA GLY A 22 -12.04 4.24 1.24
C GLY A 22 -10.96 5.02 2.02
N PHE A 23 -10.01 4.35 2.67
CA PHE A 23 -9.01 4.98 3.53
C PHE A 23 -7.64 5.21 2.87
N ALA A 24 -7.40 4.75 1.64
CA ALA A 24 -6.10 4.91 0.97
C ALA A 24 -5.56 6.34 0.95
N LEU A 25 -6.43 7.32 0.69
CA LEU A 25 -6.05 8.73 0.61
C LEU A 25 -5.71 9.31 2.00
N ALA A 26 -6.41 8.86 3.04
CA ALA A 26 -6.08 9.24 4.42
C ALA A 26 -4.72 8.65 4.83
N VAL A 27 -4.43 7.40 4.44
CA VAL A 27 -3.12 6.77 4.62
C VAL A 27 -2.02 7.60 3.97
N LEU A 28 -2.17 7.98 2.69
CA LEU A 28 -1.18 8.84 2.01
C LEU A 28 -0.97 10.18 2.73
N LYS A 29 -2.05 10.81 3.18
CA LYS A 29 -1.99 12.07 3.94
C LYS A 29 -1.20 11.91 5.25
N ILE A 30 -1.43 10.83 6.00
CA ILE A 30 -0.70 10.55 7.26
C ILE A 30 0.79 10.30 7.00
N LEU A 31 1.10 9.61 5.90
CA LEU A 31 2.47 9.34 5.47
C LEU A 31 3.17 10.58 4.87
N GLY A 32 2.46 11.68 4.68
CA GLY A 32 2.99 12.88 4.02
C GLY A 32 3.30 12.68 2.54
N LEU A 33 2.75 11.65 1.91
CA LEU A 33 2.99 11.32 0.50
C LEU A 33 1.92 11.97 -0.37
N THR A 34 2.34 12.88 -1.24
CA THR A 34 1.42 13.67 -2.09
C THR A 34 1.50 13.33 -3.57
N GLY A 35 2.57 12.66 -4.00
CA GLY A 35 2.93 12.44 -5.40
C GLY A 35 3.79 13.58 -5.98
N LYS A 36 3.87 14.74 -5.32
CA LYS A 36 4.72 15.86 -5.75
C LYS A 36 6.20 15.57 -5.59
N GLU A 37 6.55 14.57 -4.80
CA GLU A 37 7.91 14.10 -4.56
C GLU A 37 8.49 13.38 -5.79
N GLY A 38 7.66 13.07 -6.80
CA GLY A 38 8.09 12.41 -8.04
C GLY A 38 8.09 10.88 -7.97
N HIS A 39 7.64 10.29 -6.85
CA HIS A 39 7.47 8.84 -6.74
C HIS A 39 6.29 8.34 -7.56
N VAL A 40 6.45 7.15 -8.17
CA VAL A 40 5.31 6.44 -8.77
C VAL A 40 4.48 5.84 -7.65
N ILE A 41 3.27 6.37 -7.47
CA ILE A 41 2.31 5.91 -6.47
C ILE A 41 1.09 5.32 -7.17
N ALA A 42 0.79 4.06 -6.90
CA ALA A 42 -0.44 3.41 -7.36
C ALA A 42 -1.41 3.29 -6.19
N VAL A 43 -2.61 3.85 -6.36
CA VAL A 43 -3.71 3.76 -5.40
C VAL A 43 -4.83 2.95 -6.04
N VAL A 44 -5.25 1.89 -5.35
CA VAL A 44 -6.35 1.04 -5.82
C VAL A 44 -7.35 0.91 -4.68
N MET A 45 -8.57 1.38 -4.88
CA MET A 45 -9.57 1.48 -3.81
C MET A 45 -10.77 0.57 -4.07
N ASN A 46 -11.40 0.10 -3.00
CA ASN A 46 -12.61 -0.73 -3.03
C ASN A 46 -12.49 -2.04 -3.83
N VAL A 47 -11.29 -2.59 -3.95
CA VAL A 47 -11.06 -3.85 -4.64
C VAL A 47 -11.47 -5.04 -3.80
N GLU A 48 -11.82 -6.15 -4.46
CA GLU A 48 -12.17 -7.39 -3.78
C GLU A 48 -11.04 -7.87 -2.86
N SER A 49 -11.43 -8.20 -1.63
CA SER A 49 -10.56 -8.79 -0.62
C SER A 49 -11.13 -10.14 -0.21
N LYS A 50 -10.33 -11.20 -0.38
CA LYS A 50 -10.71 -12.54 0.10
C LYS A 50 -10.91 -12.58 1.62
N LYS A 51 -10.21 -11.72 2.37
CA LYS A 51 -10.21 -11.70 3.83
C LYS A 51 -11.25 -10.72 4.41
N PHE A 52 -11.48 -9.60 3.74
CA PHE A 52 -12.26 -8.47 4.28
C PHE A 52 -13.44 -8.04 3.39
N GLY A 53 -13.75 -8.79 2.33
CA GLY A 53 -14.77 -8.43 1.33
C GLY A 53 -14.27 -7.37 0.36
N LYS A 54 -13.93 -6.18 0.87
CA LYS A 54 -13.27 -5.09 0.13
C LYS A 54 -12.02 -4.61 0.84
N LYS A 55 -11.10 -4.00 0.09
CA LYS A 55 -9.92 -3.32 0.62
C LYS A 55 -9.43 -2.23 -0.31
N ASP A 56 -8.56 -1.40 0.24
CA ASP A 56 -7.71 -0.48 -0.47
C ASP A 56 -6.26 -0.99 -0.47
N ILE A 57 -5.48 -0.56 -1.47
CA ILE A 57 -4.07 -0.89 -1.65
C ILE A 57 -3.32 0.38 -2.08
N VAL A 58 -2.17 0.63 -1.47
CA VAL A 58 -1.21 1.66 -1.90
C VAL A 58 0.11 1.00 -2.25
N LYS A 59 0.70 1.33 -3.39
CA LYS A 59 2.06 0.93 -3.78
C LYS A 59 2.90 2.16 -4.08
N ILE A 60 4.12 2.19 -3.59
CA ILE A 60 5.05 3.31 -3.77
C ILE A 60 6.37 2.73 -4.30
N GLU A 61 6.75 3.10 -5.53
CA GLU A 61 8.04 2.68 -6.11
C GLU A 61 9.21 3.48 -5.51
N GLY A 62 10.31 2.80 -5.21
CA GLY A 62 11.58 3.41 -4.77
C GLY A 62 11.60 3.92 -3.32
N VAL A 63 10.54 3.72 -2.54
CA VAL A 63 10.46 4.15 -1.14
C VAL A 63 10.24 2.94 -0.25
N GLU A 64 11.16 2.71 0.70
CA GLU A 64 10.99 1.76 1.79
C GLU A 64 10.54 2.51 3.05
N LEU A 65 9.30 2.30 3.48
CA LEU A 65 8.78 2.95 4.69
C LEU A 65 9.32 2.25 5.94
N ASP A 66 9.80 3.03 6.90
CA ASP A 66 10.19 2.53 8.21
C ASP A 66 8.96 2.18 9.08
N VAL A 67 9.17 1.33 10.10
CA VAL A 67 8.11 0.84 10.98
C VAL A 67 7.42 1.98 11.76
N GLU A 68 8.14 3.07 12.07
CA GLU A 68 7.60 4.17 12.87
C GLU A 68 6.60 5.02 12.07
N THR A 69 6.97 5.34 10.84
CA THR A 69 6.14 6.02 9.84
C THR A 69 4.88 5.22 9.55
N VAL A 70 5.01 3.90 9.57
CA VAL A 70 3.93 2.94 9.40
C VAL A 70 3.00 2.86 10.62
N ASN A 71 3.54 2.90 11.83
CA ASN A 71 2.71 2.85 13.04
C ASN A 71 1.70 4.01 13.11
N LYS A 72 1.99 5.14 12.45
CA LYS A 72 1.06 6.28 12.34
C LYS A 72 -0.25 5.92 11.65
N ILE A 73 -0.26 4.96 10.71
CA ILE A 73 -1.47 4.56 10.00
C ILE A 73 -2.29 3.49 10.72
N ALA A 74 -1.73 2.85 11.76
CA ALA A 74 -2.41 1.79 12.51
C ALA A 74 -3.72 2.27 13.17
N LEU A 75 -3.84 3.56 13.49
CA LEU A 75 -5.06 4.15 14.05
C LEU A 75 -6.26 4.11 13.09
N ILE A 76 -6.01 4.19 11.78
CA ILE A 76 -7.06 4.20 10.75
C ILE A 76 -7.11 2.92 9.93
N ALA A 77 -6.01 2.16 9.93
CA ALA A 77 -5.84 0.94 9.16
C ALA A 77 -5.13 -0.13 10.01
N PRO A 78 -5.72 -0.58 11.13
CA PRO A 78 -5.08 -1.48 12.11
C PRO A 78 -4.76 -2.86 11.55
N HIS A 79 -5.37 -3.23 10.42
CA HIS A 79 -5.15 -4.51 9.75
C HIS A 79 -4.32 -4.38 8.47
N ALA A 80 -3.82 -3.18 8.16
CA ALA A 80 -2.96 -2.98 7.02
C ALA A 80 -1.68 -3.82 7.17
N THR A 81 -1.26 -4.44 6.08
CA THR A 81 -0.01 -5.18 6.00
C THR A 81 0.95 -4.41 5.12
N ILE A 82 2.17 -4.24 5.60
CA ILE A 82 3.19 -3.53 4.85
C ILE A 82 4.17 -4.55 4.33
N ASN A 83 4.54 -4.41 3.06
CA ASN A 83 5.46 -5.31 2.41
C ASN A 83 6.52 -4.47 1.75
N ILE A 84 7.76 -4.63 2.20
CA ILE A 84 8.92 -4.06 1.53
C ILE A 84 9.25 -4.96 0.35
N ILE A 85 9.28 -4.40 -0.84
CA ILE A 85 9.57 -5.11 -2.09
C ILE A 85 10.98 -4.78 -2.52
N ARG A 86 11.79 -5.81 -2.77
CA ARG A 86 13.11 -5.71 -3.38
C ARG A 86 13.22 -6.75 -4.49
N ASN A 87 13.66 -6.35 -5.67
CA ASN A 87 13.79 -7.23 -6.84
C ASN A 87 12.50 -8.08 -7.08
N TYR A 88 11.35 -7.40 -7.13
CA TYR A 88 10.02 -8.01 -7.34
C TYR A 88 9.53 -8.98 -6.24
N SER A 89 10.28 -9.11 -5.15
CA SER A 89 10.01 -10.07 -4.08
C SER A 89 9.82 -9.37 -2.74
N VAL A 90 9.01 -9.97 -1.86
CA VAL A 90 8.79 -9.44 -0.51
C VAL A 90 10.04 -9.70 0.31
N ALA A 91 10.72 -8.63 0.72
CA ALA A 91 11.92 -8.67 1.55
C ALA A 91 11.60 -8.59 3.05
N SER A 92 10.52 -7.89 3.43
CA SER A 92 10.07 -7.74 4.81
C SER A 92 8.55 -7.56 4.90
N LYS A 93 7.97 -7.91 6.05
CA LYS A 93 6.55 -7.74 6.41
C LYS A 93 6.39 -7.04 7.74
#